data_AF-V8CJA6-F1
#
_entry.id   AF-V8CJA6-F1
#
_cell.length_a   1.000
_cell.length_b   1.000
_cell.length_c   1.000
_cell.angle_alpha   90.00
_cell.angle_beta   90.00
_cell.angle_gamma   90.00
#
_symmetry.space_group_name_H-M   'P 1'
#
loop_
_entity.id
_entity.type
_entity.pdbx_description
1 polymer ?
#
loop_
_entity_poly.entity_id
_entity_poly.type
_entity_poly.pdbx_seq_one_letter_code
_entity_poly.pdbx_strand_id
1 'polypeptide(L)'
;MKRIKEHYKSIIVGSFIIALIGGVAYYMMRSDFSLEEAIVSLWESYVADWGYVILFCWSILEGELGLIFAGIASHTGHLNVWLAIFIAGLGGFVGDQIYFYIGRFNKGYIQAHLSKQRRKLALAHLLLQKYGWSIIFIQRYMYGMRTIIPISIGLTRYSALKFAIINLISAWVWAAITILLAWIFGDKILEFLQLFKAHPYIFVIFACTLLGGAWWFLSSRTQKIDKKIDKLQNQITKTTPKDM
;
A
#
# COMPACT_ATOMS: atom_id res chain seq x y z
N MET A 1 -1.98 -23.22 27.95
CA MET A 1 -1.71 -24.11 26.79
C MET A 1 -1.86 -23.45 25.41
N LYS A 2 -2.82 -22.54 25.17
CA LYS A 2 -3.01 -21.87 23.86
C LYS A 2 -1.85 -20.96 23.40
N ARG A 3 -1.27 -20.16 24.31
CA ARG A 3 -0.16 -19.21 24.04
C ARG A 3 1.14 -19.87 23.56
N ILE A 4 1.45 -21.08 24.02
CA ILE A 4 2.67 -21.82 23.64
C ILE A 4 2.55 -22.37 22.21
N LYS A 5 1.34 -22.82 21.82
CA LYS A 5 1.07 -23.31 20.45
C LYS A 5 1.16 -22.20 19.40
N GLU A 6 0.76 -20.96 19.72
CA GLU A 6 0.90 -19.83 18.80
C GLU A 6 2.37 -19.42 18.58
N HIS A 7 3.19 -19.47 19.64
CA HIS A 7 4.61 -19.14 19.54
C HIS A 7 5.39 -20.15 18.68
N TYR A 8 5.08 -21.44 18.81
CA TYR A 8 5.69 -22.51 18.01
C TYR A 8 5.33 -22.41 16.51
N LYS A 9 4.09 -22.01 16.19
CA LYS A 9 3.64 -21.83 14.80
C LYS A 9 4.35 -20.66 14.10
N SER A 10 4.62 -19.58 14.84
CA SER A 10 5.42 -18.43 14.36
C SER A 10 6.86 -18.84 14.03
N ILE A 11 7.49 -19.65 14.88
CA ILE A 11 8.88 -20.11 14.70
C ILE A 11 9.02 -21.02 13.48
N ILE A 12 8.08 -21.95 13.27
CA ILE A 12 8.09 -22.85 12.10
C ILE A 12 7.91 -22.05 10.80
N VAL A 13 6.96 -21.12 10.77
CA VAL A 13 6.72 -20.27 9.59
C VAL A 13 7.94 -19.40 9.30
N GLY A 14 8.58 -18.83 10.33
CA GLY A 14 9.82 -18.07 10.19
C GLY A 14 10.97 -18.91 9.63
N SER A 15 11.15 -20.14 10.11
CA SER A 15 12.20 -21.05 9.63
C SER A 15 11.98 -21.48 8.17
N PHE A 16 10.73 -21.72 7.77
CA PHE A 16 10.39 -22.04 6.38
C PHE A 16 10.65 -20.86 5.43
N ILE A 17 10.31 -19.64 5.85
CA ILE A 17 10.59 -18.42 5.07
C ILE A 17 12.11 -18.22 4.92
N ILE A 18 12.88 -18.41 5.99
CA ILE A 18 14.34 -18.28 5.94
C ILE A 18 14.96 -19.36 5.02
N ALA A 19 14.47 -20.60 5.08
CA ALA A 19 14.92 -21.68 4.20
C ALA A 19 14.55 -21.44 2.73
N LEU A 20 13.36 -20.88 2.47
CA LEU A 20 12.92 -20.52 1.13
C LEU A 20 13.79 -19.39 0.54
N ILE A 21 14.02 -18.33 1.33
CA ILE A 21 14.87 -17.20 0.92
C ILE A 21 16.32 -17.68 0.70
N GLY A 22 16.85 -18.52 1.60
CA GLY A 22 18.18 -19.10 1.47
C GLY A 22 18.32 -20.02 0.26
N GLY A 23 17.32 -20.85 -0.03
CA GLY A 23 17.29 -21.74 -1.20
C GLY A 23 17.20 -20.98 -2.52
N VAL A 24 16.39 -19.91 -2.56
CA VAL A 24 16.28 -19.02 -3.72
C VAL A 24 17.60 -18.27 -3.94
N ALA A 25 18.21 -17.73 -2.89
CA ALA A 25 19.51 -17.06 -2.96
C ALA A 25 20.64 -18.03 -3.41
N TYR A 26 20.62 -19.26 -2.91
CA TYR A 26 21.58 -20.31 -3.29
C TYR A 26 21.42 -20.73 -4.76
N TYR A 27 20.19 -20.87 -5.24
CA TYR A 27 19.90 -21.16 -6.64
C TYR A 27 20.35 -20.02 -7.55
N MET A 28 20.04 -18.77 -7.17
CA MET A 28 20.49 -17.56 -7.89
C MET A 28 22.01 -17.42 -7.97
N MET A 29 22.75 -17.84 -6.93
CA MET A 29 24.22 -17.80 -6.92
C MET A 29 24.88 -18.89 -7.79
N ARG A 30 24.16 -19.96 -8.16
CA ARG A 30 24.74 -21.15 -8.81
C ARG A 30 24.37 -21.30 -10.30
N SER A 31 23.36 -20.58 -10.78
CA SER A 31 23.00 -20.51 -12.19
C SER A 31 23.67 -19.32 -12.88
N ASP A 32 24.20 -19.49 -14.10
CA ASP A 32 24.60 -18.42 -15.06
C ASP A 32 23.41 -17.51 -15.49
N PHE A 33 22.29 -17.57 -14.78
CA PHE A 33 21.12 -16.76 -14.98
C PHE A 33 21.34 -15.38 -14.35
N SER A 34 21.81 -14.47 -15.20
CA SER A 34 21.81 -13.04 -14.93
C SER A 34 20.35 -12.54 -14.88
N LEU A 35 19.80 -12.42 -13.65
CA LEU A 35 18.52 -11.75 -13.41
C LEU A 35 18.49 -10.36 -14.06
N GLU A 36 19.64 -9.70 -14.11
CA GLU A 36 19.82 -8.41 -14.73
C GLU A 36 19.55 -8.44 -16.23
N GLU A 37 20.13 -9.39 -16.96
CA GLU A 37 19.88 -9.55 -18.41
C GLU A 37 18.44 -9.97 -18.70
N ALA A 38 17.85 -10.82 -17.86
CA ALA A 38 16.45 -11.20 -17.98
C ALA A 38 15.51 -10.01 -17.73
N ILE A 39 15.79 -9.18 -16.73
CA ILE A 39 15.00 -7.98 -16.44
C ILE A 39 15.18 -6.93 -17.53
N VAL A 40 16.42 -6.69 -17.99
CA VAL A 40 16.71 -5.71 -19.05
C VAL A 40 16.08 -6.14 -20.38
N SER A 41 16.17 -7.41 -20.76
CA SER A 41 15.52 -7.91 -21.98
C SER A 41 13.99 -7.82 -21.93
N LEU A 42 13.38 -8.14 -20.78
CA LEU A 42 11.94 -7.94 -20.57
C LEU A 42 11.56 -6.46 -20.57
N TRP A 43 12.40 -5.60 -19.99
CA TRP A 43 12.19 -4.16 -19.95
C TRP A 43 12.21 -3.57 -21.36
N GLU A 44 13.26 -3.82 -22.13
CA GLU A 44 13.40 -3.33 -23.52
C GLU A 44 12.31 -3.87 -24.44
N SER A 45 11.93 -5.15 -24.30
CA SER A 45 10.98 -5.79 -25.20
C SER A 45 9.51 -5.46 -24.90
N TYR A 46 9.14 -5.24 -23.63
CA TYR A 46 7.73 -5.12 -23.24
C TYR A 46 7.35 -3.75 -22.69
N VAL A 47 8.28 -2.93 -22.21
CA VAL A 47 7.92 -1.60 -21.67
C VAL A 47 7.56 -0.64 -22.80
N ALA A 48 8.20 -0.72 -23.96
CA ALA A 48 7.84 0.08 -25.13
C ALA A 48 6.41 -0.22 -25.62
N ASP A 49 6.01 -1.51 -25.63
CA ASP A 49 4.73 -1.94 -26.19
C ASP A 49 3.58 -1.95 -25.16
N TRP A 50 3.85 -2.38 -23.92
CA TRP A 50 2.83 -2.58 -22.88
C TRP A 50 2.95 -1.62 -21.69
N GLY A 51 3.98 -0.77 -21.65
CA GLY A 51 4.28 0.10 -20.50
C GLY A 51 3.09 0.96 -20.07
N TYR A 52 2.36 1.55 -21.03
CA TYR A 52 1.18 2.36 -20.72
C TYR A 52 0.00 1.53 -20.20
N VAL A 53 -0.21 0.31 -20.71
CA VAL A 53 -1.30 -0.58 -20.26
C VAL A 53 -1.02 -1.06 -18.83
N ILE A 54 0.22 -1.47 -18.57
CA ILE A 54 0.66 -1.87 -17.24
C ILE A 54 0.53 -0.70 -16.27
N LEU A 55 0.98 0.50 -16.66
CA LEU A 55 0.84 1.71 -15.86
C LEU A 55 -0.61 2.00 -15.53
N PHE A 56 -1.53 1.95 -16.51
CA PHE A 56 -2.95 2.17 -16.30
C PHE A 56 -3.51 1.19 -15.25
N CYS A 57 -3.30 -0.11 -15.43
CA CYS A 57 -3.79 -1.15 -14.53
C CYS A 57 -3.17 -1.02 -13.13
N TRP A 58 -1.88 -0.68 -13.05
CA TRP A 58 -1.20 -0.48 -11.78
C TRP A 58 -1.68 0.78 -11.05
N SER A 59 -1.99 1.85 -11.78
CA SER A 59 -2.56 3.07 -11.22
C SER A 59 -3.99 2.85 -10.68
N ILE A 60 -4.77 1.92 -11.24
CA ILE A 60 -6.06 1.50 -10.64
C ILE A 60 -5.84 0.88 -9.25
N LEU A 61 -4.77 0.11 -9.08
CA LEU A 61 -4.39 -0.49 -7.80
C LEU A 61 -3.72 0.52 -6.85
N GLU A 62 -3.61 1.78 -7.25
CA GLU A 62 -3.07 2.89 -6.47
C GLU A 62 -1.62 2.63 -5.97
N GLY A 63 -0.79 1.97 -6.77
CA GLY A 63 0.61 1.71 -6.41
C GLY A 63 1.55 2.85 -6.81
N GLU A 64 2.09 3.59 -5.86
CA GLU A 64 3.07 4.68 -6.08
C GLU A 64 4.29 4.22 -6.89
N LEU A 65 4.70 2.95 -6.68
CA LEU A 65 5.84 2.35 -7.38
C LEU A 65 5.67 2.35 -8.89
N GLY A 66 4.46 2.14 -9.42
CA GLY A 66 4.25 2.11 -10.87
C GLY A 66 4.44 3.48 -11.51
N LEU A 67 4.07 4.55 -10.80
CA LEU A 67 4.32 5.91 -11.25
C LEU A 67 5.80 6.26 -11.19
N ILE A 68 6.49 5.83 -10.14
CA ILE A 68 7.94 6.01 -10.03
C ILE A 68 8.65 5.28 -11.18
N PHE A 69 8.32 4.02 -11.43
CA PHE A 69 8.88 3.27 -12.56
C PHE A 69 8.53 3.91 -13.91
N ALA A 70 7.31 4.42 -14.09
CA ALA A 70 6.95 5.15 -15.30
C ALA A 70 7.76 6.45 -15.47
N GLY A 71 8.06 7.15 -14.38
CA GLY A 71 8.96 8.32 -14.40
C GLY A 71 10.38 7.96 -14.79
N ILE A 72 10.94 6.87 -14.23
CA ILE A 72 12.27 6.36 -14.59
C ILE A 72 12.29 5.89 -16.06
N ALA A 73 11.25 5.19 -16.51
CA ALA A 73 11.09 4.75 -17.90
C ALA A 73 10.95 5.94 -18.86
N SER A 74 10.32 7.03 -18.42
CA SER A 74 10.26 8.28 -19.19
C SER A 74 11.60 9.01 -19.22
N HIS A 75 12.43 8.86 -18.17
CA HIS A 75 13.75 9.50 -18.07
C HIS A 75 14.76 8.83 -19.00
N THR A 76 14.68 7.51 -19.06
CA THR A 76 15.49 6.65 -19.95
C THR A 76 14.98 6.65 -21.40
N GLY A 77 13.86 7.34 -21.69
CA GLY A 77 13.35 7.54 -23.05
C GLY A 77 12.41 6.47 -23.58
N HIS A 78 12.05 5.44 -22.78
CA HIS A 78 11.12 4.39 -23.21
C HIS A 78 9.65 4.84 -23.21
N LEU A 79 9.29 5.83 -22.38
CA LEU A 79 7.94 6.37 -22.31
C LEU A 79 7.93 7.89 -22.52
N ASN A 80 6.83 8.40 -23.08
CA ASN A 80 6.57 9.83 -23.12
C ASN A 80 6.00 10.26 -21.76
N VAL A 81 6.68 11.19 -21.09
CA VAL A 81 6.32 11.65 -19.75
C VAL A 81 4.89 12.20 -19.66
N TRP A 82 4.42 12.94 -20.67
CA TRP A 82 3.08 13.52 -20.69
C TRP A 82 2.01 12.45 -20.86
N LEU A 83 2.26 11.48 -21.75
CA LEU A 83 1.35 10.36 -21.95
C LEU A 83 1.31 9.45 -20.71
N ALA A 84 2.45 9.22 -20.07
CA ALA A 84 2.52 8.47 -18.81
C ALA A 84 1.68 9.15 -17.71
N ILE A 85 1.80 10.47 -17.54
CA ILE A 85 0.98 11.25 -16.58
C ILE A 85 -0.51 11.12 -16.91
N PHE A 86 -0.87 11.28 -18.18
CA PHE A 86 -2.26 11.20 -18.62
C PHE A 86 -2.87 9.83 -18.31
N ILE A 87 -2.18 8.76 -18.71
CA ILE A 87 -2.62 7.37 -18.52
C ILE A 87 -2.65 6.97 -17.05
N ALA A 88 -1.62 7.32 -16.27
CA ALA A 88 -1.59 7.05 -14.83
C ALA A 88 -2.73 7.77 -14.09
N GLY A 89 -2.98 9.04 -14.43
CA GLY A 89 -4.09 9.79 -13.86
C GLY A 89 -5.46 9.20 -14.22
N LEU A 90 -5.64 8.71 -15.45
CA LEU A 90 -6.86 7.97 -15.82
C LEU A 90 -7.02 6.68 -15.03
N GLY A 91 -5.95 5.90 -14.85
CA GLY A 91 -5.99 4.68 -14.04
C GLY A 91 -6.35 4.98 -12.59
N GLY A 92 -5.70 5.98 -11.98
CA GLY A 92 -6.00 6.42 -10.63
C GLY A 92 -7.43 6.95 -10.48
N PHE A 93 -7.93 7.69 -11.47
CA PHE A 93 -9.32 8.14 -11.52
C PHE A 93 -10.29 6.95 -11.50
N VAL A 94 -10.05 5.94 -12.34
CA VAL A 94 -10.89 4.74 -12.44
C VAL A 94 -10.91 3.98 -11.11
N GLY A 95 -9.77 3.81 -10.45
CA GLY A 95 -9.69 3.18 -9.11
C GLY A 95 -10.62 3.87 -8.09
N ASP A 96 -10.51 5.19 -7.98
CA ASP A 96 -11.35 5.98 -7.06
C ASP A 96 -12.85 5.94 -7.45
N GLN A 97 -13.18 5.88 -8.75
CA GLN A 97 -14.56 5.69 -9.19
C GLN A 97 -15.12 4.34 -8.74
N ILE A 98 -14.34 3.26 -8.86
CA ILE A 98 -14.74 1.93 -8.39
C ILE A 98 -15.07 2.00 -6.89
N TYR A 99 -14.22 2.60 -6.08
CA TYR A 99 -14.46 2.76 -4.65
C TYR A 99 -15.69 3.62 -4.34
N PHE A 100 -15.89 4.71 -5.07
CA PHE A 100 -17.09 5.54 -4.94
C PHE A 100 -18.38 4.78 -5.24
N TYR A 101 -18.41 4.00 -6.33
CA TYR A 101 -19.60 3.24 -6.71
C TYR A 101 -19.86 2.02 -5.83
N ILE A 102 -18.80 1.37 -5.30
CA ILE A 102 -18.93 0.39 -4.21
C ILE A 102 -19.64 1.06 -3.02
N GLY A 103 -19.23 2.27 -2.65
CA GLY A 103 -19.91 3.13 -1.67
C GLY A 103 -21.39 3.37 -1.98
N ARG A 104 -21.68 3.74 -3.23
CA ARG A 104 -23.01 4.18 -3.68
C ARG A 104 -24.04 3.07 -3.71
N PHE A 105 -23.69 1.90 -4.22
CA PHE A 105 -24.63 0.82 -4.48
C PHE A 105 -24.62 -0.26 -3.41
N ASN A 106 -23.51 -0.48 -2.70
CA ASN A 106 -23.35 -1.63 -1.80
C ASN A 106 -23.33 -1.24 -0.31
N LYS A 107 -24.30 -0.44 0.12
CA LYS A 107 -24.41 0.05 1.52
C LYS A 107 -24.46 -1.09 2.55
N GLY A 108 -25.23 -2.15 2.28
CA GLY A 108 -25.34 -3.32 3.15
C GLY A 108 -24.01 -4.08 3.28
N TYR A 109 -23.28 -4.26 2.18
CA TYR A 109 -21.95 -4.88 2.18
C TYR A 109 -20.96 -4.08 3.03
N ILE A 110 -20.95 -2.74 2.89
CA ILE A 110 -20.04 -1.89 3.67
C ILE A 110 -20.35 -1.97 5.17
N GLN A 111 -21.63 -1.96 5.56
CA GLN A 111 -22.00 -2.07 6.96
C GLN A 111 -21.62 -3.43 7.59
N ALA A 112 -21.66 -4.51 6.80
CA ALA A 112 -21.30 -5.85 7.23
C ALA A 112 -19.77 -6.10 7.24
N HIS A 113 -19.06 -5.76 6.16
CA HIS A 113 -17.65 -6.11 5.96
C HIS A 113 -16.65 -5.03 6.39
N LEU A 114 -17.03 -3.74 6.38
CA LEU A 114 -16.16 -2.63 6.83
C LEU A 114 -16.41 -2.22 8.29
N SER A 115 -16.96 -3.11 9.12
CA SER A 115 -17.20 -2.86 10.55
C SER A 115 -15.95 -2.40 11.30
N LYS A 116 -14.78 -2.97 10.98
CA LYS A 116 -13.47 -2.58 11.53
C LYS A 116 -13.00 -1.18 11.10
N GLN A 117 -13.52 -0.66 9.99
CA GLN A 117 -13.15 0.62 9.39
C GLN A 117 -14.16 1.74 9.75
N ARG A 118 -15.18 1.46 10.58
CA ARG A 118 -16.24 2.42 10.97
C ARG A 118 -15.69 3.76 11.46
N ARG A 119 -14.63 3.75 12.27
CA ARG A 119 -14.00 4.99 12.77
C ARG A 119 -13.42 5.85 11.63
N LYS A 120 -12.79 5.22 10.64
CA LYS A 120 -12.23 5.91 9.47
C LYS A 120 -13.34 6.43 8.54
N LEU A 121 -14.41 5.66 8.35
CA LEU A 121 -15.59 6.09 7.58
C LEU A 121 -16.28 7.30 8.24
N ALA A 122 -16.45 7.28 9.56
CA ALA A 122 -16.99 8.41 10.32
C ALA A 122 -16.07 9.64 10.23
N LEU A 123 -14.76 9.45 10.35
CA LEU A 123 -13.79 10.53 10.17
C LEU A 123 -13.86 11.12 8.75
N ALA A 124 -13.90 10.27 7.72
CA ALA A 124 -14.04 10.72 6.33
C ALA A 124 -15.34 11.51 6.12
N HIS A 125 -16.44 11.11 6.77
CA HIS A 125 -17.70 11.85 6.71
C HIS A 125 -17.58 13.24 7.36
N LEU A 126 -16.98 13.33 8.55
CA LEU A 126 -16.74 14.62 9.22
C LEU A 126 -15.81 15.53 8.41
N LEU A 127 -14.76 14.97 7.81
CA LEU A 127 -13.85 15.72 6.94
C LEU A 127 -14.57 16.22 5.68
N LEU A 128 -15.45 15.41 5.10
CA LEU A 128 -16.28 15.84 3.96
C LEU A 128 -17.25 16.95 4.34
N GLN A 129 -17.86 16.91 5.52
CA GLN A 129 -18.70 18.00 6.01
C GLN A 129 -17.92 19.29 6.26
N LYS A 130 -16.70 19.18 6.81
CA LYS A 130 -15.88 20.34 7.17
C LYS A 130 -15.18 20.99 5.96
N TYR A 131 -14.63 20.19 5.06
CA TYR A 131 -13.77 20.66 3.96
C TYR A 131 -14.43 20.55 2.58
N GLY A 132 -15.58 19.89 2.47
CA GLY A 132 -16.35 19.82 1.22
C GLY A 132 -15.56 19.22 0.07
N TRP A 133 -15.48 19.94 -1.05
CA TRP A 133 -14.82 19.46 -2.27
C TRP A 133 -13.30 19.31 -2.12
N SER A 134 -12.66 20.10 -1.24
CA SER A 134 -11.20 20.08 -1.07
C SER A 134 -10.70 18.75 -0.51
N ILE A 135 -11.54 18.04 0.27
CA ILE A 135 -11.16 16.71 0.79
C ILE A 135 -11.02 15.68 -0.33
N ILE A 136 -11.85 15.80 -1.37
CA ILE A 136 -11.82 14.92 -2.54
C ILE A 136 -10.51 15.09 -3.28
N PHE A 137 -10.00 16.33 -3.33
CA PHE A 137 -8.72 16.62 -3.95
C PHE A 137 -7.54 16.11 -3.11
N ILE A 138 -7.56 16.32 -1.79
CA ILE A 138 -6.42 16.02 -0.92
C ILE A 138 -6.33 14.54 -0.50
N GLN A 139 -7.39 13.76 -0.70
CA GLN A 139 -7.49 12.38 -0.20
C GLN A 139 -6.31 11.49 -0.62
N ARG A 140 -5.75 11.74 -1.81
CA ARG A 140 -4.63 10.97 -2.39
C ARG A 140 -3.33 11.15 -1.61
N TYR A 141 -3.15 12.30 -0.96
CA TYR A 141 -1.97 12.60 -0.14
C TYR A 141 -2.13 12.15 1.32
N MET A 142 -3.33 11.69 1.71
CA MET A 142 -3.63 11.23 3.06
C MET A 142 -3.48 9.72 3.17
N TYR A 143 -2.40 9.28 3.82
CA TYR A 143 -2.15 7.85 4.01
C TYR A 143 -3.31 7.13 4.68
N GLY A 144 -3.76 6.03 4.06
CA GLY A 144 -4.84 5.18 4.57
C GLY A 144 -6.26 5.76 4.48
N MET A 145 -6.43 6.92 3.85
CA MET A 145 -7.73 7.57 3.60
C MET A 145 -8.16 7.53 2.13
N ARG A 146 -7.21 7.29 1.21
CA ARG A 146 -7.44 7.27 -0.25
C ARG A 146 -8.55 6.33 -0.72
N THR A 147 -8.76 5.19 -0.07
CA THR A 147 -9.89 4.27 -0.37
C THR A 147 -11.14 4.60 0.45
N ILE A 148 -10.97 5.10 1.66
CA ILE A 148 -12.06 5.33 2.62
C ILE A 148 -12.89 6.57 2.25
N ILE A 149 -12.24 7.63 1.76
CA ILE A 149 -12.92 8.87 1.40
C ILE A 149 -13.84 8.66 0.19
N PRO A 150 -13.43 8.07 -0.95
CA PRO A 150 -14.32 7.78 -2.06
C PRO A 150 -15.51 6.92 -1.65
N ILE A 151 -15.28 5.86 -0.87
CA ILE A 151 -16.34 4.99 -0.33
C ILE A 151 -17.31 5.82 0.53
N SER A 152 -16.79 6.65 1.44
CA SER A 152 -17.61 7.48 2.33
C SER A 152 -18.45 8.51 1.55
N ILE A 153 -17.87 9.16 0.54
CA ILE A 153 -18.61 10.06 -0.36
C ILE A 153 -19.68 9.28 -1.12
N GLY A 154 -19.38 8.07 -1.59
CA GLY A 154 -20.30 7.16 -2.23
C GLY A 154 -21.53 6.85 -1.36
N LEU A 155 -21.36 6.70 -0.05
CA LEU A 155 -22.47 6.45 0.90
C LEU A 155 -23.43 7.66 1.03
N THR A 156 -22.97 8.87 0.74
CA THR A 156 -23.76 10.11 0.82
C THR A 156 -24.56 10.39 -0.46
N ARG A 157 -25.37 11.46 -0.44
CA ARG A 157 -26.07 11.97 -1.63
C ARG A 157 -25.23 12.93 -2.49
N TYR A 158 -23.90 12.95 -2.31
CA TYR A 158 -23.02 13.81 -3.09
C TYR A 158 -23.14 13.50 -4.60
N SER A 159 -23.04 14.53 -5.44
CA SER A 159 -23.16 14.37 -6.90
C SER A 159 -21.97 13.59 -7.47
N ALA A 160 -22.28 12.52 -8.22
CA ALA A 160 -21.26 11.67 -8.86
C ALA A 160 -20.43 12.45 -9.88
N LEU A 161 -21.05 13.35 -10.65
CA LEU A 161 -20.36 14.18 -11.62
C LEU A 161 -19.38 15.15 -10.96
N LYS A 162 -19.79 15.81 -9.87
CA LYS A 162 -18.89 16.70 -9.11
C LYS A 162 -17.70 15.93 -8.56
N PHE A 163 -17.94 14.76 -7.95
CA PHE A 163 -16.87 13.89 -7.47
C PHE A 163 -15.93 13.49 -8.60
N ALA A 164 -16.47 13.07 -9.75
CA ALA A 164 -15.67 12.64 -10.88
C ALA A 164 -14.74 13.73 -11.42
N ILE A 165 -15.23 14.94 -11.62
CA ILE A 165 -14.42 16.05 -12.14
C ILE A 165 -13.29 16.39 -11.17
N ILE A 166 -13.60 16.55 -9.88
CA ILE A 166 -12.58 16.91 -8.87
C ILE A 166 -11.55 15.79 -8.72
N ASN A 167 -12.01 14.53 -8.70
CA ASN A 167 -11.15 13.37 -8.60
C ASN A 167 -10.23 13.22 -9.82
N LEU A 168 -10.74 13.47 -11.04
CA LEU A 168 -9.94 13.40 -12.26
C LEU A 168 -8.77 14.40 -12.21
N ILE A 169 -9.06 15.65 -11.85
CA ILE A 169 -8.03 16.69 -11.70
C ILE A 169 -7.04 16.30 -10.60
N SER A 170 -7.53 15.83 -9.45
CA SER A 170 -6.68 15.34 -8.36
C SER A 170 -5.76 14.20 -8.80
N ALA A 171 -6.27 13.24 -9.57
CA ALA A 171 -5.53 12.11 -10.08
C ALA A 171 -4.41 12.53 -11.04
N TRP A 172 -4.67 13.48 -11.95
CA TRP A 172 -3.62 14.01 -12.83
C TRP A 172 -2.58 14.83 -12.08
N VAL A 173 -2.97 15.65 -11.11
CA VAL A 173 -2.00 16.41 -10.30
C VAL A 173 -1.10 15.46 -9.51
N TRP A 174 -1.69 14.43 -8.89
CA TRP A 174 -0.93 13.39 -8.21
C TRP A 174 0.03 12.66 -9.17
N ALA A 175 -0.47 12.23 -10.33
CA ALA A 175 0.34 11.55 -11.33
C ALA A 175 1.49 12.43 -11.83
N ALA A 176 1.21 13.71 -12.10
CA ALA A 176 2.19 14.68 -12.53
C ALA A 176 3.28 14.88 -11.48
N ILE A 177 2.92 15.12 -10.21
CA ILE A 177 3.91 15.31 -9.15
C ILE A 177 4.82 14.09 -9.02
N THR A 178 4.25 12.89 -8.92
CA THR A 178 5.04 11.67 -8.69
C THR A 178 5.91 11.31 -9.91
N ILE A 179 5.35 11.35 -11.11
CA ILE A 179 6.07 10.99 -12.34
C ILE A 179 7.13 12.04 -12.67
N LEU A 180 6.83 13.34 -12.55
CA LEU A 180 7.82 14.39 -12.84
C LEU A 180 8.97 14.36 -11.84
N LEU A 181 8.71 14.12 -10.56
CA LEU A 181 9.79 13.96 -9.58
C LEU A 181 10.66 12.75 -9.93
N ALA A 182 10.07 11.61 -10.24
CA ALA A 182 10.81 10.41 -10.63
C ALA A 182 11.56 10.58 -11.97
N TRP A 183 11.01 11.38 -12.88
CA TRP A 183 11.63 11.74 -14.15
C TRP A 183 12.84 12.63 -13.93
N ILE A 184 12.68 13.77 -13.25
CA ILE A 184 13.77 14.74 -13.00
C ILE A 184 14.90 14.13 -12.16
N PHE A 185 14.56 13.32 -11.16
CA PHE A 185 15.55 12.66 -10.30
C PHE A 185 15.93 11.25 -10.80
N GLY A 186 15.60 10.90 -12.04
CA GLY A 186 15.82 9.57 -12.61
C GLY A 186 17.26 9.08 -12.45
N ASP A 187 18.24 9.92 -12.77
CA ASP A 187 19.67 9.58 -12.63
C ASP A 187 20.04 9.23 -11.19
N LYS A 188 19.61 10.02 -10.21
CA LYS A 188 19.90 9.77 -8.79
C LYS A 188 19.20 8.51 -8.29
N ILE A 189 17.99 8.25 -8.78
CA ILE A 189 17.25 7.03 -8.42
C ILE A 189 17.97 5.81 -8.99
N LEU A 190 18.47 5.89 -10.23
CA LEU A 190 19.24 4.81 -10.87
C LEU A 190 20.57 4.58 -10.17
N GLU A 191 21.30 5.64 -9.82
CA GLU A 191 22.56 5.56 -9.04
C GLU A 191 22.31 4.92 -7.66
N PHE A 192 21.25 5.34 -6.97
CA PHE A 192 20.83 4.73 -5.71
C PHE A 192 20.47 3.25 -5.90
N LEU A 193 19.83 2.88 -7.00
CA LEU A 193 19.54 1.49 -7.35
C LEU A 193 20.82 0.67 -7.58
N GLN A 194 21.84 1.25 -8.21
CA GLN A 194 23.14 0.61 -8.43
C GLN A 194 23.90 0.40 -7.12
N LEU A 195 23.87 1.39 -6.20
CA LEU A 195 24.37 1.23 -4.83
C LEU A 195 23.64 0.10 -4.08
N PHE A 196 22.33 -0.02 -4.28
CA PHE A 196 21.52 -1.12 -3.74
C PHE A 196 21.96 -2.48 -4.28
N LYS A 197 22.24 -2.57 -5.59
CA LYS A 197 22.74 -3.79 -6.23
C LYS A 197 24.16 -4.15 -5.75
N ALA A 198 25.02 -3.17 -5.54
CA ALA A 198 26.42 -3.40 -5.13
C ALA A 198 26.56 -3.89 -3.68
N HIS A 199 25.62 -3.53 -2.79
CA HIS A 199 25.69 -3.85 -1.37
C HIS A 199 24.43 -4.55 -0.81
N PRO A 200 24.06 -5.74 -1.32
CA PRO A 200 22.83 -6.43 -0.92
C PRO A 200 22.80 -6.80 0.57
N TYR A 201 23.97 -7.01 1.18
CA TYR A 201 24.12 -7.35 2.59
C TYR A 201 23.69 -6.22 3.55
N ILE A 202 23.85 -4.94 3.16
CA ILE A 202 23.42 -3.80 3.98
C ILE A 202 21.89 -3.79 4.10
N PHE A 203 21.20 -4.12 3.02
CA PHE A 203 19.74 -4.20 3.00
C PHE A 203 19.20 -5.37 3.82
N VAL A 204 19.84 -6.54 3.77
CA VAL A 204 19.45 -7.68 4.63
C VAL A 204 19.55 -7.30 6.10
N ILE A 205 20.63 -6.62 6.49
CA ILE A 205 20.82 -6.14 7.86
C ILE A 205 19.75 -5.09 8.22
N PHE A 206 19.47 -4.13 7.34
CA PHE A 206 18.44 -3.10 7.55
C PHE A 206 17.01 -3.66 7.61
N ALA A 207 16.69 -4.63 6.75
CA ALA A 207 15.40 -5.31 6.76
C ALA A 207 15.24 -6.16 8.03
N CYS A 208 16.28 -6.88 8.45
CA CYS A 208 16.28 -7.64 9.70
C CYS A 208 16.11 -6.73 10.94
N THR A 209 16.74 -5.55 10.97
CA THR A 209 16.57 -4.60 12.08
C THR A 209 15.19 -3.97 12.10
N LEU A 210 14.62 -3.60 10.94
CA LEU A 210 13.26 -3.07 10.84
C LEU A 210 12.20 -4.13 11.20
N LEU A 211 12.33 -5.35 10.69
CA LEU A 211 11.40 -6.44 10.98
C LEU A 211 11.52 -6.90 12.43
N GLY A 212 12.75 -7.01 12.96
CA GLY A 212 13.00 -7.30 14.37
C GLY A 212 12.45 -6.22 15.29
N GLY A 213 12.66 -4.94 14.95
CA GLY A 213 12.12 -3.79 15.68
C GLY A 213 10.58 -3.74 15.64
N ALA A 214 9.98 -3.97 14.47
CA ALA A 214 8.52 -4.01 14.31
C ALA A 214 7.91 -5.19 15.09
N TRP A 215 8.54 -6.38 15.04
CA TRP A 215 8.12 -7.55 15.82
C TRP A 215 8.20 -7.29 17.33
N TRP A 216 9.30 -6.69 17.80
CA TRP A 216 9.48 -6.32 19.21
C TRP A 216 8.46 -5.26 19.66
N PHE A 217 8.19 -4.26 18.83
CA PHE A 217 7.21 -3.21 19.13
C PHE A 217 5.77 -3.75 19.19
N LEU A 218 5.38 -4.59 18.24
CA LEU A 218 4.06 -5.22 18.19
C LEU A 218 3.89 -6.22 19.35
N SER A 219 4.89 -7.05 19.62
CA SER A 219 4.83 -8.00 20.75
C SER A 219 4.80 -7.30 22.11
N SER A 220 5.49 -6.17 22.26
CA SER A 220 5.45 -5.33 23.47
C SER A 220 4.07 -4.69 23.70
N ARG A 221 3.34 -4.36 22.63
CA ARG A 221 1.96 -3.84 22.72
C ARG A 221 0.97 -4.95 23.10
N THR A 222 1.11 -6.15 22.53
CA THR A 222 0.26 -7.30 22.87
C THR A 222 0.41 -7.70 24.34
N GLN A 223 1.64 -7.77 24.86
CA GLN A 223 1.88 -8.10 26.27
C GLN A 223 1.27 -7.10 27.27
N LYS A 224 1.23 -5.81 26.92
CA LYS A 224 0.61 -4.77 27.77
C LYS A 224 -0.91 -4.89 27.83
N ILE A 225 -1.54 -5.29 26.72
CA ILE A 225 -2.99 -5.51 26.64
C ILE A 225 -3.36 -6.74 27.46
N ASP A 226 -2.61 -7.83 27.33
CA ASP A 226 -2.89 -9.06 28.05
C ASP A 226 -2.75 -8.90 29.57
N LYS A 227 -1.70 -8.22 30.05
CA LYS A 227 -1.57 -7.88 31.48
C LYS A 227 -2.74 -7.04 32.01
N LYS A 228 -3.32 -6.17 31.17
CA LYS A 228 -4.47 -5.35 31.54
C LYS A 228 -5.75 -6.18 31.60
N ILE A 229 -5.92 -7.15 30.70
CA ILE A 229 -7.03 -8.11 30.72
C ILE A 229 -6.94 -9.00 31.96
N ASP A 230 -5.77 -9.55 32.28
CA ASP A 230 -5.57 -10.38 33.48
C ASP A 230 -5.89 -9.60 34.77
N LYS A 231 -5.54 -8.31 34.83
CA LYS A 231 -5.85 -7.44 35.97
C LYS A 231 -7.34 -7.16 36.10
N LEU A 232 -8.05 -6.96 34.99
CA LEU A 232 -9.50 -6.75 34.96
C LEU A 232 -10.26 -8.04 35.34
N GLN A 233 -9.84 -9.19 34.84
CA GLN A 233 -10.40 -10.49 35.22
C GLN A 233 -10.24 -10.73 36.72
N ASN A 234 -9.05 -10.49 37.27
CA ASN A 234 -8.80 -10.61 38.71
C ASN A 234 -9.61 -9.63 39.56
N GLN A 235 -9.95 -8.44 39.04
CA GLN A 235 -10.85 -7.51 39.73
C GLN A 235 -12.30 -8.01 39.71
N ILE A 236 -12.79 -8.47 38.55
CA ILE A 236 -14.15 -9.00 38.40
C ILE A 236 -14.36 -10.25 39.28
N THR A 237 -13.39 -11.18 39.30
CA THR A 237 -13.46 -12.38 40.15
C THR A 237 -13.43 -12.05 41.64
N LYS A 238 -12.84 -10.93 42.05
CA LYS A 238 -12.85 -10.46 43.45
C LYS A 238 -14.13 -9.73 43.85
N THR A 239 -14.84 -9.12 42.90
CA THR A 239 -16.08 -8.36 43.16
C THR A 239 -17.36 -9.17 42.91
N THR A 240 -17.25 -10.38 42.35
CA THR A 240 -18.41 -11.28 42.17
C THR A 240 -18.50 -12.19 43.40
N PRO A 241 -19.57 -12.11 44.21
CA PRO A 241 -19.77 -13.03 45.33
C PRO A 241 -19.86 -14.46 44.81
N LYS A 242 -19.34 -15.43 45.56
CA LYS A 242 -19.21 -16.82 45.13
C LYS A 242 -20.53 -17.61 45.14
N ASP A 243 -21.66 -16.92 45.29
CA ASP A 243 -22.97 -17.50 45.58
C ASP A 243 -24.03 -16.92 44.63
N MET A 244 -24.14 -17.54 43.44
CA MET A 244 -25.36 -17.67 42.63
C MET A 244 -25.32 -19.04 41.95
#